data_AF-A0A6A6XYD9-F1
#
_entry.id   AF-A0A6A6XYD9-F1
#
_cell.length_a   1.000
_cell.length_b   1.000
_cell.length_c   1.000
_cell.angle_alpha   90.00
_cell.angle_beta   90.00
_cell.angle_gamma   90.00
#
_symmetry.space_group_name_H-M   'P 1'
#
loop_
_entity.id
_entity.type
_entity.pdbx_description
1 polymer ?
#
loop_
_entity_poly.entity_id
_entity_poly.type
_entity_poly.pdbx_seq_one_letter_code
_entity_poly.pdbx_strand_id
1 'polypeptide(L)'
;MAPSDDASSPTIRRVDNSVFFELRNNRYVAWPTAEIPSGFSDADGSLVTVTSCSHSQTIDAAWLRKPISQWSEKDDVFTLDFLQNIVFVFKGAPLQDTAFDVTTLDAKELLKSWGNQRKYKLLNDGRHGWDCVSVAVPSRLCVHDPPRSPFEGARVALKDAFDVGGIWMSLCNKAYLELYPPAESTAPSLRNIIQGGASILGKSRLSSFLCREEPSESVDYQTAWNPRGDGYQGPGGSSSGSASAVGAYDWLDIGIGTDTNGSIRKPAQCSGCFGLRISQGAVSS
;
A
#
# COMPACT_ATOMS: atom_id res chain seq x y z
N MET A 1 9.11 27.43 33.92
CA MET A 1 10.10 27.37 32.83
C MET A 1 9.37 26.82 31.61
N ALA A 2 9.04 27.68 30.65
CA ALA A 2 8.57 27.25 29.34
C ALA A 2 9.79 26.81 28.51
N PRO A 3 9.69 25.76 27.68
CA PRO A 3 10.75 25.44 26.75
C PRO A 3 10.88 26.58 25.73
N SER A 4 12.10 27.09 25.57
CA SER A 4 12.44 28.07 24.54
C SER A 4 12.37 27.39 23.17
N ASP A 5 11.34 27.74 22.39
CA ASP A 5 11.32 27.49 20.95
C ASP A 5 12.38 28.39 20.28
N ASP A 6 13.63 27.91 20.25
CA ASP A 6 14.67 28.47 19.41
C ASP A 6 14.43 28.00 17.96
N ALA A 7 13.42 28.59 17.33
CA ALA A 7 13.12 28.40 15.91
C ALA A 7 13.93 29.42 15.10
N SER A 8 15.25 29.21 15.00
CA SER A 8 16.03 29.88 13.98
C SER A 8 15.44 29.55 12.61
N SER A 9 15.09 30.57 11.83
CA SER A 9 14.58 30.39 10.46
C SER A 9 15.49 29.45 9.66
N PRO A 10 14.93 28.49 8.89
CA PRO A 10 15.73 27.52 8.15
C PRO A 10 16.70 28.22 7.20
N THR A 11 17.99 27.90 7.30
CA THR A 11 19.00 28.42 6.37
C THR A 11 18.83 27.71 5.04
N ILE A 12 18.50 28.44 3.97
CA ILE A 12 18.28 27.88 2.63
C ILE A 12 19.46 28.25 1.72
N ARG A 13 20.06 27.25 1.06
CA ARG A 13 21.11 27.44 0.04
C ARG A 13 20.70 26.72 -1.25
N ARG A 14 20.90 27.36 -2.40
CA ARG A 14 20.66 26.77 -3.73
C ARG A 14 21.98 26.48 -4.44
N VAL A 15 22.10 25.29 -5.03
CA VAL A 15 23.23 24.88 -5.88
C VAL A 15 22.66 24.12 -7.07
N ASP A 16 22.90 24.60 -8.29
CA ASP A 16 22.26 24.11 -9.52
C ASP A 16 20.72 23.99 -9.35
N ASN A 17 20.15 22.80 -9.61
CA ASN A 17 18.73 22.50 -9.43
C ASN A 17 18.40 22.01 -8.02
N SER A 18 19.35 21.94 -7.08
CA SER A 18 19.13 21.46 -5.71
C SER A 18 18.85 22.58 -4.72
N VAL A 19 18.01 22.27 -3.74
CA VAL A 19 17.74 23.15 -2.59
C VAL A 19 18.17 22.46 -1.30
N PHE A 20 19.01 23.14 -0.53
CA PHE A 20 19.48 22.69 0.77
C PHE A 20 18.78 23.50 1.86
N PHE A 21 18.29 22.83 2.89
CA PHE A 21 17.73 23.50 4.05
C PHE A 21 17.90 22.68 5.33
N GLU A 22 17.85 23.35 6.48
CA GLU A 22 17.93 22.73 7.80
C GLU A 22 16.63 22.94 8.56
N LEU A 23 16.17 21.90 9.25
CA LEU A 23 15.09 22.00 10.23
C LEU A 23 15.51 21.22 11.48
N ARG A 24 15.64 21.93 12.60
CA ARG A 24 16.19 21.39 13.85
C ARG A 24 17.59 20.79 13.61
N ASN A 25 17.83 19.57 14.05
CA ASN A 25 19.11 18.87 13.91
C ASN A 25 19.23 18.05 12.61
N ASN A 26 18.35 18.25 11.64
CA ASN A 26 18.34 17.47 10.39
C ASN A 26 18.58 18.38 9.18
N ARG A 27 19.38 17.88 8.23
CA ARG A 27 19.63 18.53 6.94
C ARG A 27 18.79 17.87 5.84
N TYR A 28 18.27 18.69 4.94
CA TYR A 28 17.44 18.26 3.83
C TYR A 28 18.05 18.73 2.51
N VAL A 29 18.04 17.85 1.52
CA VAL A 29 18.43 18.17 0.13
C VAL A 29 17.27 17.81 -0.78
N ALA A 30 16.63 18.80 -1.36
CA ALA A 30 15.57 18.60 -2.36
C ALA A 30 16.15 18.71 -3.76
N TRP A 31 15.77 17.79 -4.65
CA TRP A 31 16.02 17.87 -6.09
C TRP A 31 14.68 18.06 -6.82
N PRO A 32 14.17 19.30 -6.93
CA PRO A 32 12.99 19.59 -7.73
C PRO A 32 13.29 19.50 -9.24
N THR A 33 12.32 19.07 -10.03
CA THR A 33 12.32 19.36 -11.47
C THR A 33 12.16 20.87 -11.69
N ALA A 34 12.92 21.44 -12.64
CA ALA A 34 12.92 22.88 -12.92
C ALA A 34 11.55 23.43 -13.36
N GLU A 35 10.69 22.56 -13.86
CA GLU A 35 9.28 22.84 -14.09
C GLU A 35 8.48 22.22 -12.95
N ILE A 36 7.74 23.05 -12.22
CA ILE A 36 6.54 22.65 -11.51
C ILE A 36 5.48 22.48 -12.61
N PRO A 37 5.02 21.26 -12.94
CA PRO A 37 4.07 21.09 -14.03
C PRO A 37 2.83 21.98 -13.86
N SER A 38 2.34 22.58 -14.94
CA SER A 38 1.11 23.36 -14.90
C SER A 38 -0.04 22.48 -14.37
N GLY A 39 -0.66 22.88 -13.25
CA GLY A 39 -1.61 22.06 -12.49
C GLY A 39 -1.18 21.80 -11.05
N PHE A 40 0.08 22.04 -10.70
CA PHE A 40 0.52 22.13 -9.30
C PHE A 40 0.28 23.54 -8.77
N SER A 41 -0.98 23.81 -8.43
CA SER A 41 -1.24 24.66 -7.27
C SER A 41 -1.09 23.77 -6.03
N ASP A 42 -0.72 24.34 -4.88
CA ASP A 42 -0.57 23.62 -3.60
C ASP A 42 -1.82 22.80 -3.15
N ALA A 43 -2.89 22.79 -3.94
CA ALA A 43 -4.12 22.03 -3.73
C ALA A 43 -4.09 20.57 -4.23
N ASP A 44 -3.22 20.17 -5.18
CA ASP A 44 -3.37 18.87 -5.90
C ASP A 44 -2.26 17.81 -5.65
N GLY A 45 -1.44 17.96 -4.60
CA GLY A 45 -0.65 16.86 -4.03
C GLY A 45 0.43 16.23 -4.93
N SER A 46 1.56 16.92 -5.12
CA SER A 46 2.78 16.33 -5.70
C SER A 46 3.33 15.23 -4.80
N LEU A 47 3.61 14.05 -5.38
CA LEU A 47 4.35 13.01 -4.67
C LEU A 47 5.78 13.50 -4.43
N VAL A 48 6.18 13.48 -3.15
CA VAL A 48 7.56 13.75 -2.72
C VAL A 48 8.12 12.48 -2.12
N THR A 49 9.20 11.97 -2.69
CA THR A 49 9.95 10.85 -2.09
C THR A 49 10.88 11.40 -1.03
N VAL A 50 10.76 10.93 0.21
CA VAL A 50 11.66 11.34 1.30
C VAL A 50 12.47 10.12 1.73
N THR A 51 13.80 10.25 1.76
CA THR A 51 14.67 9.15 2.19
C THR A 51 15.77 9.63 3.13
N SER A 52 16.10 8.83 4.15
CA SER A 52 17.14 9.18 5.12
C SER A 52 18.51 8.66 4.71
N CYS A 53 19.54 9.49 4.89
CA CYS A 53 20.93 9.19 4.58
C CYS A 53 21.80 9.31 5.84
N SER A 54 22.91 8.55 5.89
CA SER A 54 23.88 8.69 6.99
C SER A 54 24.68 9.98 6.88
N HIS A 55 25.16 10.49 8.03
CA HIS A 55 25.82 11.78 8.16
C HIS A 55 26.98 12.01 7.16
N SER A 56 27.80 10.98 6.91
CA SER A 56 28.95 11.02 5.98
C SER A 56 28.65 10.43 4.59
N GLN A 57 27.38 10.20 4.25
CA GLN A 57 27.03 9.53 3.00
C GLN A 57 27.18 10.47 1.80
N THR A 58 28.00 10.08 0.83
CA THR A 58 27.96 10.66 -0.51
C THR A 58 26.84 10.01 -1.31
N ILE A 59 25.99 10.82 -1.91
CA ILE A 59 24.95 10.37 -2.83
C ILE A 59 25.52 10.56 -4.25
N ASP A 60 25.84 9.46 -4.92
CA ASP A 60 26.27 9.44 -6.32
C ASP A 60 25.43 8.42 -7.11
N ALA A 61 25.71 8.25 -8.40
CA ALA A 61 24.98 7.30 -9.24
C ALA A 61 25.11 5.84 -8.76
N ALA A 62 26.26 5.46 -8.18
CA ALA A 62 26.47 4.12 -7.66
C ALA A 62 25.65 3.88 -6.39
N TRP A 63 25.60 4.88 -5.51
CA TRP A 63 24.78 4.88 -4.33
C TRP A 63 23.30 4.79 -4.69
N LEU A 64 22.80 5.65 -5.60
CA LEU A 64 21.37 5.71 -5.98
C LEU A 64 20.82 4.40 -6.54
N ARG A 65 21.64 3.64 -7.28
CA ARG A 65 21.23 2.35 -7.85
C ARG A 65 20.80 1.34 -6.80
N LYS A 66 21.46 1.33 -5.64
CA LYS A 66 21.20 0.37 -4.57
C LYS A 66 19.81 0.52 -3.93
N PRO A 67 19.43 1.67 -3.32
CA PRO A 67 18.11 1.84 -2.72
C PRO A 67 17.01 1.78 -3.77
N ILE A 68 17.24 2.24 -5.00
CA ILE A 68 16.25 2.11 -6.09
C ILE A 68 15.95 0.64 -6.40
N SER A 69 16.99 -0.20 -6.56
CA SER A 69 16.79 -1.65 -6.75
C SER A 69 15.99 -2.24 -5.59
N GLN A 70 16.35 -1.88 -4.36
CA GLN A 70 15.64 -2.36 -3.17
C GLN A 70 14.18 -1.91 -3.13
N TRP A 71 13.88 -0.66 -3.49
CA TRP A 71 12.50 -0.16 -3.53
C TRP A 71 11.69 -0.81 -4.65
N SER A 72 12.26 -0.95 -5.85
CA SER A 72 11.63 -1.63 -6.96
C SER A 72 11.39 -3.13 -6.72
N GLU A 73 12.27 -3.78 -5.96
CA GLU A 73 12.07 -5.18 -5.53
C GLU A 73 10.99 -5.30 -4.46
N LYS A 74 10.92 -4.35 -3.53
CA LYS A 74 9.97 -4.35 -2.41
C LYS A 74 8.56 -3.91 -2.82
N ASP A 75 8.45 -3.07 -3.84
CA ASP A 75 7.23 -2.36 -4.18
C ASP A 75 6.91 -2.43 -5.68
N ASP A 76 5.75 -3.00 -5.97
CA ASP A 76 5.21 -3.22 -7.31
C ASP A 76 4.49 -1.99 -7.90
N VAL A 77 4.19 -0.98 -7.07
CA VAL A 77 3.63 0.34 -7.42
C VAL A 77 4.74 1.36 -7.64
N PHE A 78 5.87 1.23 -6.96
CA PHE A 78 7.00 2.15 -7.08
C PHE A 78 7.50 2.21 -8.52
N THR A 79 7.62 3.43 -9.04
CA THR A 79 8.16 3.73 -10.35
C THR A 79 9.20 4.84 -10.22
N LEU A 80 10.10 4.94 -11.20
CA LEU A 80 11.12 5.98 -11.20
C LEU A 80 10.51 7.40 -11.22
N ASP A 81 9.27 7.56 -11.71
CA ASP A 81 8.55 8.83 -11.66
C ASP A 81 8.34 9.37 -10.24
N PHE A 82 8.34 8.51 -9.21
CA PHE A 82 8.22 8.94 -7.81
C PHE A 82 9.45 9.75 -7.37
N LEU A 83 10.57 9.61 -8.08
CA LEU A 83 11.83 10.30 -7.81
C LEU A 83 11.92 11.69 -8.47
N GLN A 84 10.88 12.14 -9.18
CA GLN A 84 10.83 13.47 -9.79
C GLN A 84 10.93 14.59 -8.74
N ASN A 85 10.42 14.37 -7.53
CA ASN A 85 10.58 15.27 -6.38
C ASN A 85 11.13 14.46 -5.20
N ILE A 86 12.45 14.43 -5.03
CA ILE A 86 13.09 13.69 -3.94
C ILE A 86 13.73 14.62 -2.90
N VAL A 87 13.59 14.26 -1.64
CA VAL A 87 14.21 14.92 -0.48
C VAL A 87 15.07 13.91 0.28
N PHE A 88 16.37 14.17 0.35
CA PHE A 88 17.32 13.41 1.15
C PHE A 88 17.47 14.04 2.53
N VAL A 89 17.31 13.24 3.59
CA VAL A 89 17.35 13.69 4.99
C VAL A 89 18.58 13.13 5.70
N PHE A 90 19.52 14.00 6.08
CA PHE A 90 20.71 13.63 6.85
C PHE A 90 20.46 13.93 8.32
N LYS A 91 20.22 12.89 9.12
CA LYS A 91 19.88 13.04 10.53
C LYS A 91 21.10 13.47 11.35
N GLY A 92 20.94 14.49 12.20
CA GLY A 92 21.98 14.95 13.14
C GLY A 92 23.13 15.73 12.50
N ALA A 93 22.95 16.29 11.29
CA ALA A 93 24.04 16.85 10.50
C ALA A 93 24.01 18.38 10.36
N PRO A 94 25.01 19.14 10.85
CA PRO A 94 25.17 20.55 10.49
C PRO A 94 25.59 20.74 9.02
N LEU A 95 25.18 21.84 8.39
CA LEU A 95 25.45 22.19 6.99
C LEU A 95 26.94 22.30 6.63
N GLN A 96 27.79 22.55 7.62
CA GLN A 96 29.17 23.03 7.43
C GLN A 96 30.18 21.89 7.19
N ASP A 97 29.85 20.65 7.58
CA ASP A 97 30.74 19.48 7.50
C ASP A 97 30.65 18.70 6.17
N THR A 98 30.35 19.40 5.08
CA THR A 98 29.78 18.76 3.89
C THR A 98 30.79 18.46 2.78
N ALA A 99 31.04 17.18 2.51
CA ALA A 99 31.44 16.68 1.20
C ALA A 99 30.22 16.01 0.53
N PHE A 100 29.49 16.77 -0.29
CA PHE A 100 28.28 16.30 -0.98
C PHE A 100 28.41 16.60 -2.47
N ASP A 101 28.60 15.56 -3.27
CA ASP A 101 28.73 15.66 -4.73
C ASP A 101 27.65 14.81 -5.43
N VAL A 102 26.39 15.23 -5.27
CA VAL A 102 25.28 14.82 -6.16
C VAL A 102 25.39 15.53 -7.52
N THR A 103 26.37 16.41 -7.69
CA THR A 103 26.54 17.20 -8.91
C THR A 103 27.30 16.49 -10.01
N THR A 104 27.78 15.27 -9.77
CA THR A 104 28.38 14.42 -10.79
C THR A 104 27.45 14.25 -11.99
N LEU A 105 28.02 14.34 -13.19
CA LEU A 105 27.26 14.30 -14.44
C LEU A 105 26.41 13.03 -14.54
N ASP A 106 26.96 11.89 -14.12
CA ASP A 106 26.29 10.59 -14.16
C ASP A 106 25.05 10.54 -13.25
N ALA A 107 25.11 11.12 -12.05
CA ALA A 107 23.96 11.20 -11.15
C ALA A 107 22.89 12.15 -11.72
N LYS A 108 23.32 13.27 -12.32
CA LYS A 108 22.44 14.24 -13.00
C LYS A 108 21.75 13.64 -14.23
N GLU A 109 22.46 12.86 -15.05
CA GLU A 109 21.91 12.18 -16.23
C GLU A 109 20.93 11.08 -15.83
N LEU A 110 21.27 10.30 -14.80
CA LEU A 110 20.38 9.31 -14.19
C LEU A 110 19.07 10.00 -13.76
N LEU A 111 19.15 11.06 -12.95
CA LEU A 111 17.99 11.84 -12.47
C LEU A 111 17.16 12.47 -13.61
N LYS A 112 17.80 13.00 -14.67
CA LYS A 112 17.12 13.59 -15.82
C LYS A 112 16.41 12.57 -16.70
N SER A 113 16.92 11.34 -16.79
CA SER A 113 16.31 10.27 -17.58
C SER A 113 14.97 9.77 -17.02
N TRP A 114 14.59 10.21 -15.80
CA TRP A 114 13.45 9.70 -15.03
C TRP A 114 12.16 10.50 -15.20
N GLY A 115 12.19 11.59 -15.97
CA GLY A 115 11.01 12.41 -16.23
C GLY A 115 10.43 12.10 -17.61
N ASN A 116 9.39 11.28 -17.68
CA ASN A 116 8.24 11.57 -18.52
C ASN A 116 7.15 10.51 -18.38
N GLN A 117 5.98 10.99 -17.93
CA GLN A 117 4.65 10.36 -17.90
C GLN A 117 4.31 9.64 -16.59
N ARG A 118 3.49 10.30 -15.74
CA ARG A 118 2.70 9.61 -14.70
C ARG A 118 1.87 8.51 -15.37
N LYS A 119 2.37 7.27 -15.39
CA LYS A 119 1.65 6.11 -15.91
C LYS A 119 1.14 5.31 -14.72
N TYR A 120 -0.17 5.28 -14.53
CA TYR A 120 -0.78 4.29 -13.66
C TYR A 120 -0.48 2.91 -14.22
N LYS A 121 0.25 2.10 -13.45
CA LYS A 121 0.51 0.72 -13.80
C LYS A 121 -0.64 -0.12 -13.26
N LEU A 122 -1.40 -0.73 -14.16
CA LEU A 122 -2.39 -1.71 -13.79
C LEU A 122 -1.67 -2.97 -13.30
N LEU A 123 -1.75 -3.26 -12.01
CA LEU A 123 -1.16 -4.46 -11.43
C LEU A 123 -2.09 -5.63 -11.72
N ASN A 124 -1.82 -6.34 -12.82
CA ASN A 124 -2.58 -7.51 -13.28
C ASN A 124 -4.09 -7.26 -13.42
N ASP A 125 -4.52 -7.00 -14.65
CA ASP A 125 -5.91 -6.70 -14.98
C ASP A 125 -6.83 -7.92 -15.10
N GLY A 126 -6.35 -9.14 -14.85
CA GLY A 126 -7.18 -10.34 -14.85
C GLY A 126 -7.99 -10.52 -16.14
N ARG A 127 -7.45 -10.10 -17.30
CA ARG A 127 -8.08 -9.83 -18.62
C ARG A 127 -8.96 -10.93 -19.26
N HIS A 128 -9.51 -11.87 -18.54
CA HIS A 128 -10.44 -12.90 -19.03
C HIS A 128 -11.83 -12.78 -18.38
N GLY A 129 -12.43 -11.57 -18.37
CA GLY A 129 -13.82 -11.38 -17.94
C GLY A 129 -14.30 -9.92 -17.83
N TRP A 130 -15.63 -9.75 -17.90
CA TRP A 130 -16.44 -8.52 -17.96
C TRP A 130 -15.95 -7.35 -17.07
N ASP A 131 -15.92 -6.14 -17.65
CA ASP A 131 -15.72 -4.82 -17.01
C ASP A 131 -14.81 -4.80 -15.78
N CYS A 132 -13.50 -4.85 -16.01
CA CYS A 132 -12.50 -4.78 -14.95
C CYS A 132 -12.49 -3.39 -14.29
N VAL A 133 -13.02 -3.30 -13.07
CA VAL A 133 -12.84 -2.14 -12.19
C VAL A 133 -11.39 -2.09 -11.73
N SER A 134 -10.68 -1.00 -12.02
CA SER A 134 -9.34 -0.79 -11.51
C SER A 134 -9.40 -0.39 -10.04
N VAL A 135 -8.60 -1.05 -9.19
CA VAL A 135 -8.46 -0.71 -7.77
C VAL A 135 -7.15 0.03 -7.57
N ALA A 136 -7.22 1.23 -6.97
CA ALA A 136 -6.01 1.93 -6.55
C ALA A 136 -5.41 1.19 -5.35
N VAL A 137 -4.15 0.77 -5.48
CA VAL A 137 -3.41 0.12 -4.38
C VAL A 137 -2.32 1.04 -3.84
N PRO A 138 -2.12 1.09 -2.51
CA PRO A 138 -1.06 1.89 -1.90
C PRO A 138 0.30 1.22 -2.08
N SER A 139 1.35 2.02 -2.04
CA SER A 139 2.75 1.57 -1.97
C SER A 139 2.95 0.65 -0.74
N ARG A 140 3.75 -0.42 -0.94
CA ARG A 140 4.33 -1.30 0.09
C ARG A 140 5.54 -0.67 0.79
N LEU A 141 6.11 0.42 0.26
CA LEU A 141 7.19 1.14 0.93
C LEU A 141 6.66 1.75 2.24
N CYS A 142 7.33 1.39 3.33
CA CYS A 142 7.03 1.89 4.66
C CYS A 142 7.46 3.36 4.76
N VAL A 143 6.68 4.17 5.50
CA VAL A 143 7.09 5.53 5.87
C VAL A 143 8.23 5.49 6.90
N HIS A 144 8.41 4.35 7.58
CA HIS A 144 9.43 4.12 8.58
C HIS A 144 10.34 2.95 8.18
N ASP A 145 11.66 3.19 8.21
CA ASP A 145 12.69 2.15 8.03
C ASP A 145 13.52 2.03 9.32
N PRO A 146 13.60 0.84 9.96
CA PRO A 146 12.87 -0.40 9.63
C PRO A 146 11.36 -0.32 9.90
N PRO A 147 10.55 -1.26 9.36
CA PRO A 147 9.11 -1.33 9.65
C PRO A 147 8.86 -1.43 11.15
N ARG A 148 7.85 -0.72 11.63
CA ARG A 148 7.46 -0.72 13.05
C ARG A 148 6.55 -1.90 13.42
N SER A 149 5.95 -2.53 12.41
CA SER A 149 4.99 -3.61 12.54
C SER A 149 5.13 -4.59 11.38
N PRO A 150 4.87 -5.89 11.61
CA PRO A 150 4.87 -6.91 10.55
C PRO A 150 3.78 -6.69 9.49
N PHE A 151 2.81 -5.81 9.75
CA PHE A 151 1.72 -5.49 8.82
C PHE A 151 1.94 -4.20 8.02
N GLU A 152 3.06 -3.50 8.23
CA GLU A 152 3.28 -2.21 7.58
C GLU A 152 3.49 -2.38 6.08
N GLY A 153 2.60 -1.77 5.28
CA GLY A 153 2.59 -1.92 3.82
C GLY A 153 1.84 -3.17 3.32
N ALA A 154 1.32 -4.02 4.22
CA ALA A 154 0.54 -5.19 3.84
C ALA A 154 -0.81 -4.78 3.24
N ARG A 155 -1.22 -5.45 2.17
CA ARG A 155 -2.48 -5.24 1.46
C ARG A 155 -3.45 -6.38 1.73
N VAL A 156 -4.67 -6.03 2.13
CA VAL A 156 -5.62 -6.98 2.72
C VAL A 156 -6.95 -6.97 1.97
N ALA A 157 -7.43 -8.15 1.56
CA ALA A 157 -8.80 -8.36 1.12
C ALA A 157 -9.65 -8.82 2.31
N LEU A 158 -10.73 -8.10 2.58
CA LEU A 158 -11.55 -8.34 3.76
C LEU A 158 -12.88 -8.98 3.36
N LYS A 159 -13.24 -10.14 3.91
CA LYS A 159 -14.56 -10.74 3.67
C LYS A 159 -15.68 -9.74 3.96
N ASP A 160 -16.73 -9.75 3.16
CA ASP A 160 -17.88 -8.86 3.34
C ASP A 160 -18.84 -9.30 4.47
N ALA A 161 -18.27 -9.59 5.63
CA ALA A 161 -18.93 -10.01 6.86
C ALA A 161 -18.26 -9.40 8.11
N PHE A 162 -17.57 -8.28 7.92
CA PHE A 162 -16.86 -7.53 8.96
C PHE A 162 -17.21 -6.06 8.83
N ASP A 163 -17.53 -5.43 9.94
CA ASP A 163 -17.80 -3.99 9.99
C ASP A 163 -16.53 -3.18 9.72
N VAL A 164 -16.68 -2.15 8.88
CA VAL A 164 -15.66 -1.13 8.62
C VAL A 164 -16.38 0.22 8.69
N GLY A 165 -15.92 1.10 9.58
CA GLY A 165 -16.59 2.38 9.83
C GLY A 165 -16.81 3.19 8.53
N GLY A 166 -18.06 3.59 8.28
CA GLY A 166 -18.48 4.34 7.10
C GLY A 166 -18.69 3.51 5.84
N ILE A 167 -18.52 2.18 5.90
CA ILE A 167 -18.66 1.28 4.75
C ILE A 167 -19.85 0.33 4.97
N TRP A 168 -20.60 0.09 3.90
CA TRP A 168 -21.68 -0.89 3.92
C TRP A 168 -21.14 -2.32 3.92
N MET A 169 -21.83 -3.18 4.65
CA MET A 169 -21.64 -4.62 4.61
C MET A 169 -22.84 -5.26 3.92
N SER A 170 -22.62 -6.02 2.85
CA SER A 170 -23.72 -6.64 2.11
C SER A 170 -24.04 -8.06 2.58
N LEU A 171 -23.08 -8.77 3.21
CA LEU A 171 -23.17 -10.22 3.43
C LEU A 171 -23.47 -11.02 2.14
N CYS A 172 -23.11 -10.45 0.98
CA CYS A 172 -23.55 -10.90 -0.33
C CYS A 172 -25.07 -11.11 -0.43
N ASN A 173 -25.84 -10.17 0.11
CA ASN A 173 -27.30 -10.11 0.00
C ASN A 173 -27.77 -8.67 -0.25
N LYS A 174 -28.52 -8.44 -1.34
CA LYS A 174 -28.97 -7.09 -1.73
C LYS A 174 -29.98 -6.51 -0.76
N ALA A 175 -30.91 -7.33 -0.27
CA ALA A 175 -31.92 -6.89 0.70
C ALA A 175 -31.27 -6.47 2.03
N TYR A 176 -30.24 -7.19 2.49
CA TYR A 176 -29.45 -6.79 3.66
C TYR A 176 -28.76 -5.44 3.43
N LEU A 177 -28.11 -5.27 2.27
CA LEU A 177 -27.44 -4.02 1.92
C LEU A 177 -28.41 -2.81 1.90
N GLU A 178 -29.63 -3.01 1.42
CA GLU A 178 -30.66 -1.97 1.36
C GLU A 178 -31.27 -1.64 2.73
N LEU A 179 -31.37 -2.64 3.62
CA LEU A 179 -32.03 -2.49 4.92
C LEU A 179 -31.13 -1.83 5.97
N TYR A 180 -29.82 -2.04 5.90
CA TYR A 180 -28.88 -1.62 6.94
C TYR A 180 -28.01 -0.42 6.51
N PRO A 181 -27.82 0.58 7.40
CA PRO A 181 -26.89 1.67 7.15
C PRO A 181 -25.43 1.18 7.15
N PRO A 182 -24.47 2.02 6.69
CA PRO A 182 -23.06 1.68 6.80
C PRO A 182 -22.67 1.50 8.28
N ALA A 183 -21.68 0.65 8.54
CA ALA A 183 -21.25 0.38 9.90
C ALA A 183 -20.71 1.67 10.57
N GLU A 184 -21.08 1.92 11.82
CA GLU A 184 -20.61 3.10 12.56
C GLU A 184 -19.15 2.98 13.01
N SER A 185 -18.65 1.74 13.16
CA SER A 185 -17.30 1.48 13.65
C SER A 185 -16.67 0.28 12.95
N THR A 186 -15.35 0.20 13.00
CA THR A 186 -14.60 -0.94 12.45
C THR A 186 -14.50 -2.06 13.47
N ALA A 187 -14.73 -3.30 13.02
CA ALA A 187 -14.72 -4.49 13.85
C ALA A 187 -13.42 -4.60 14.69
N PRO A 188 -13.50 -4.95 15.99
CA PRO A 188 -12.33 -5.03 16.86
C PRO A 188 -11.25 -6.00 16.36
N SER A 189 -11.65 -7.08 15.68
CA SER A 189 -10.74 -8.04 15.02
C SER A 189 -9.78 -7.40 14.01
N LEU A 190 -10.16 -6.29 13.39
CA LEU A 190 -9.35 -5.59 12.38
C LEU A 190 -8.44 -4.52 12.95
N ARG A 191 -8.60 -4.16 14.23
CA ARG A 191 -7.91 -3.02 14.83
C ARG A 191 -6.39 -3.19 14.78
N ASN A 192 -5.89 -4.36 15.18
CA ASN A 192 -4.44 -4.60 15.28
C ASN A 192 -3.76 -4.59 13.90
N ILE A 193 -4.41 -5.13 12.86
CA ILE A 193 -3.81 -5.18 11.52
C ILE A 193 -3.81 -3.79 10.87
N ILE A 194 -4.89 -3.01 11.04
CA ILE A 194 -4.98 -1.63 10.55
C ILE A 194 -4.00 -0.71 11.29
N GLN A 195 -3.97 -0.77 12.63
CA GLN A 195 -2.99 -0.01 13.43
C GLN A 195 -1.55 -0.43 13.15
N GLY A 196 -1.35 -1.68 12.75
CA GLY A 196 -0.09 -2.21 12.29
C GLY A 196 0.35 -1.72 10.91
N GLY A 197 -0.42 -0.86 10.24
CA GLY A 197 -0.07 -0.25 8.96
C GLY A 197 -0.54 -1.04 7.72
N ALA A 198 -1.43 -2.02 7.89
CA ALA A 198 -2.04 -2.69 6.75
C ALA A 198 -3.11 -1.82 6.08
N SER A 199 -3.22 -1.95 4.76
CA SER A 199 -4.24 -1.32 3.94
C SER A 199 -5.34 -2.32 3.57
N ILE A 200 -6.56 -2.09 4.05
CA ILE A 200 -7.74 -2.84 3.58
C ILE A 200 -8.11 -2.30 2.20
N LEU A 201 -7.92 -3.11 1.16
CA LEU A 201 -8.13 -2.68 -0.23
C LEU A 201 -9.60 -2.76 -0.67
N GLY A 202 -10.39 -3.58 -0.01
CA GLY A 202 -11.79 -3.73 -0.34
C GLY A 202 -12.48 -4.90 0.33
N LYS A 203 -13.78 -4.97 0.08
CA LYS A 203 -14.69 -6.00 0.58
C LYS A 203 -14.80 -7.12 -0.45
N SER A 204 -14.47 -8.34 -0.04
CA SER A 204 -14.44 -9.54 -0.88
C SER A 204 -15.72 -10.36 -0.73
N ARG A 205 -16.13 -10.99 -1.83
CA ARG A 205 -17.34 -11.81 -1.92
C ARG A 205 -17.30 -13.00 -0.97
N LEU A 206 -18.47 -13.44 -0.53
CA LEU A 206 -18.70 -14.62 0.31
C LEU A 206 -19.93 -15.39 -0.17
N SER A 207 -20.12 -16.61 0.34
CA SER A 207 -21.44 -17.27 0.28
C SER A 207 -22.45 -16.44 1.08
N SER A 208 -23.62 -16.18 0.51
CA SER A 208 -24.64 -15.28 1.09
C SER A 208 -24.97 -15.67 2.52
N PHE A 209 -25.01 -14.70 3.44
CA PHE A 209 -25.21 -14.92 4.88
C PHE A 209 -24.29 -15.97 5.53
N LEU A 210 -23.09 -16.16 4.97
CA LEU A 210 -22.13 -17.16 5.40
C LEU A 210 -22.65 -18.61 5.30
N CYS A 211 -23.75 -18.83 4.57
CA CYS A 211 -24.37 -20.12 4.39
C CYS A 211 -23.38 -21.12 3.76
N ARG A 212 -23.64 -22.41 4.00
CA ARG A 212 -22.82 -23.53 3.48
C ARG A 212 -23.00 -23.77 1.98
N GLU A 213 -23.46 -22.77 1.23
CA GLU A 213 -23.54 -22.84 -0.22
C GLU A 213 -22.13 -23.04 -0.76
N GLU A 214 -21.94 -24.11 -1.54
CA GLU A 214 -20.75 -24.35 -2.35
C GLU A 214 -20.88 -23.43 -3.56
N PRO A 215 -20.21 -22.28 -3.55
CA PRO A 215 -20.56 -21.26 -4.51
C PRO A 215 -19.87 -21.64 -5.82
N SER A 216 -20.63 -22.16 -6.80
CA SER A 216 -20.28 -22.05 -8.22
C SER A 216 -21.05 -20.91 -8.88
N GLU A 217 -22.22 -20.58 -8.34
CA GLU A 217 -23.09 -19.47 -8.73
C GLU A 217 -23.79 -18.90 -7.49
N SER A 218 -24.20 -17.63 -7.56
CA SER A 218 -24.92 -16.94 -6.48
C SER A 218 -25.81 -15.84 -7.05
N VAL A 219 -27.01 -15.69 -6.49
CA VAL A 219 -28.10 -14.89 -7.08
C VAL A 219 -27.84 -13.38 -7.06
N ASP A 220 -27.55 -12.83 -5.89
CA ASP A 220 -27.44 -11.37 -5.73
C ASP A 220 -26.13 -10.80 -6.25
N TYR A 221 -25.05 -11.53 -5.96
CA TYR A 221 -23.68 -11.13 -6.24
C TYR A 221 -22.96 -12.33 -6.79
N GLN A 222 -22.43 -12.25 -8.01
CA GLN A 222 -21.69 -13.35 -8.62
C GLN A 222 -20.55 -13.83 -7.71
N THR A 223 -20.39 -15.14 -7.69
CA THR A 223 -19.36 -15.88 -6.96
C THR A 223 -17.97 -15.60 -7.54
N ALA A 224 -16.95 -15.61 -6.69
CA ALA A 224 -15.55 -15.50 -7.11
C ALA A 224 -15.12 -16.73 -7.92
N TRP A 225 -14.22 -16.55 -8.89
CA TRP A 225 -13.65 -17.67 -9.63
C TRP A 225 -12.62 -18.43 -8.79
N ASN A 226 -12.48 -19.74 -9.02
CA ASN A 226 -11.34 -20.49 -8.47
C ASN A 226 -10.09 -20.23 -9.33
N PRO A 227 -9.07 -19.50 -8.84
CA PRO A 227 -7.90 -19.15 -9.63
C PRO A 227 -7.02 -20.35 -9.99
N ARG A 228 -7.21 -21.50 -9.32
CA ARG A 228 -6.47 -22.74 -9.55
C ARG A 228 -7.30 -23.81 -10.27
N GLY A 229 -8.56 -23.51 -10.57
CA GLY A 229 -9.48 -24.44 -11.22
C GLY A 229 -9.49 -24.31 -12.74
N ASP A 230 -10.21 -25.24 -13.37
CA ASP A 230 -10.48 -25.29 -14.82
C ASP A 230 -11.77 -24.57 -15.22
N GLY A 231 -12.44 -23.94 -14.26
CA GLY A 231 -13.70 -23.24 -14.42
C GLY A 231 -14.96 -24.03 -14.15
N TYR A 232 -14.83 -25.33 -13.86
CA TYR A 232 -15.93 -26.16 -13.36
C TYR A 232 -15.80 -26.43 -11.85
N GLN A 233 -14.68 -26.01 -11.25
CA GLN A 233 -14.40 -26.15 -9.83
C GLN A 233 -14.72 -24.85 -9.09
N GLY A 234 -15.56 -24.93 -8.05
CA GLY A 234 -15.84 -23.78 -7.20
C GLY A 234 -14.62 -23.34 -6.36
N PRO A 235 -14.54 -22.07 -5.95
CA PRO A 235 -13.50 -21.54 -5.05
C PRO A 235 -13.60 -22.05 -3.61
N GLY A 236 -14.63 -22.84 -3.27
CA GLY A 236 -14.98 -23.17 -1.89
C GLY A 236 -15.55 -21.98 -1.13
N GLY A 237 -16.18 -22.22 0.01
CA GLY A 237 -16.87 -21.19 0.78
C GLY A 237 -16.80 -21.37 2.30
N SER A 238 -17.23 -20.39 3.08
CA SER A 238 -17.88 -19.15 2.63
C SER A 238 -16.94 -17.97 2.39
N SER A 239 -15.63 -18.03 2.70
CA SER A 239 -14.68 -16.93 2.43
C SER A 239 -14.08 -17.02 1.02
N SER A 240 -14.93 -17.28 0.01
CA SER A 240 -14.54 -17.57 -1.37
C SER A 240 -13.73 -16.44 -2.00
N GLY A 241 -14.22 -15.21 -1.91
CA GLY A 241 -13.56 -14.04 -2.49
C GLY A 241 -12.22 -13.74 -1.85
N SER A 242 -12.10 -13.90 -0.53
CA SER A 242 -10.83 -13.63 0.18
C SER A 242 -9.73 -14.59 -0.26
N ALA A 243 -10.00 -15.89 -0.32
CA ALA A 243 -9.00 -16.88 -0.74
C ALA A 243 -8.71 -16.79 -2.24
N SER A 244 -9.75 -16.59 -3.07
CA SER A 244 -9.60 -16.45 -4.52
C SER A 244 -8.76 -15.22 -4.88
N ALA A 245 -8.98 -14.10 -4.19
CA ALA A 245 -8.19 -12.89 -4.42
C ALA A 245 -6.70 -13.13 -4.10
N VAL A 246 -6.39 -13.74 -2.95
CA VAL A 246 -5.00 -14.06 -2.58
C VAL A 246 -4.37 -15.06 -3.57
N GLY A 247 -5.13 -16.05 -4.03
CA GLY A 247 -4.64 -17.03 -5.00
C GLY A 247 -4.50 -16.50 -6.44
N ALA A 248 -5.12 -15.36 -6.75
CA ALA A 248 -5.13 -14.77 -8.10
C ALA A 248 -4.19 -13.57 -8.26
N TYR A 249 -3.96 -12.81 -7.19
CA TYR A 249 -3.32 -11.50 -7.24
C TYR A 249 -2.06 -11.46 -6.38
N ASP A 250 -0.88 -11.48 -7.02
CA ASP A 250 0.43 -11.39 -6.33
C ASP A 250 0.66 -10.06 -5.58
N TRP A 251 -0.12 -9.04 -5.93
CA TRP A 251 -0.08 -7.73 -5.26
C TRP A 251 -0.91 -7.68 -3.96
N LEU A 252 -1.61 -8.77 -3.61
CA LEU A 252 -2.42 -8.90 -2.40
C LEU A 252 -1.78 -9.87 -1.41
N ASP A 253 -1.55 -9.44 -0.17
CA ASP A 253 -0.76 -10.22 0.78
C ASP A 253 -1.62 -11.13 1.68
N ILE A 254 -2.82 -10.65 2.09
CA ILE A 254 -3.63 -11.32 3.12
C ILE A 254 -5.12 -11.30 2.74
N GLY A 255 -5.79 -12.43 2.97
CA GLY A 255 -7.26 -12.54 2.94
C GLY A 255 -7.81 -12.78 4.34
N ILE A 256 -8.70 -11.92 4.82
CA ILE A 256 -9.39 -12.08 6.12
C ILE A 256 -10.77 -12.69 5.89
N GLY A 257 -11.09 -13.74 6.63
CA GLY A 257 -12.38 -14.44 6.55
C GLY A 257 -12.89 -14.91 7.90
N THR A 258 -13.98 -15.69 7.87
CA THR A 258 -14.60 -16.32 9.05
C THR A 258 -14.62 -17.83 8.85
N ASP A 259 -14.51 -18.63 9.93
CA ASP A 259 -14.49 -20.10 9.87
C ASP A 259 -15.34 -20.73 10.98
N THR A 260 -16.62 -20.94 10.71
CA THR A 260 -17.53 -21.69 11.60
C THR A 260 -17.31 -23.20 11.41
N ASN A 261 -17.42 -23.67 10.16
CA ASN A 261 -17.36 -25.09 9.80
C ASN A 261 -16.34 -25.37 8.67
N GLY A 262 -15.33 -24.52 8.50
CA GLY A 262 -14.32 -24.66 7.43
C GLY A 262 -14.24 -23.47 6.48
N SER A 263 -14.96 -22.38 6.74
CA SER A 263 -15.08 -21.26 5.80
C SER A 263 -13.81 -20.46 5.51
N ILE A 264 -12.69 -20.70 6.22
CA ILE A 264 -11.34 -20.25 5.81
C ILE A 264 -10.57 -21.40 5.19
N ARG A 265 -10.55 -22.56 5.86
CA ARG A 265 -9.71 -23.70 5.47
C ARG A 265 -10.08 -24.29 4.11
N LYS A 266 -11.38 -24.40 3.83
CA LYS A 266 -11.89 -24.93 2.56
C LYS A 266 -11.52 -24.05 1.37
N PRO A 267 -11.87 -22.75 1.34
CA PRO A 267 -11.51 -21.91 0.20
C PRO A 267 -9.98 -21.74 0.07
N ALA A 268 -9.22 -21.75 1.16
CA ALA A 268 -7.77 -21.76 1.10
C ALA A 268 -7.23 -23.01 0.37
N GLN A 269 -7.77 -24.19 0.66
CA GLN A 269 -7.42 -25.43 -0.06
C GLN A 269 -7.72 -25.32 -1.57
N CYS A 270 -8.88 -24.78 -1.94
CA CYS A 270 -9.27 -24.63 -3.34
C CYS A 270 -8.39 -23.64 -4.11
N SER A 271 -8.08 -22.49 -3.50
CA SER A 271 -7.29 -21.43 -4.14
C SER A 271 -5.77 -21.64 -4.03
N GLY A 272 -5.31 -22.70 -3.36
CA GLY A 272 -3.88 -22.99 -3.17
C GLY A 272 -3.20 -22.05 -2.16
N CYS A 273 -3.95 -21.54 -1.17
CA CYS A 273 -3.46 -20.63 -0.15
C CYS A 273 -3.22 -21.34 1.19
N PHE A 274 -2.39 -20.75 2.06
CA PHE A 274 -2.37 -21.12 3.46
C PHE A 274 -3.66 -20.62 4.15
N GLY A 275 -4.28 -21.46 5.00
CA GLY A 275 -5.49 -21.10 5.75
C GLY A 275 -5.34 -21.40 7.23
N LEU A 276 -5.53 -20.38 8.07
CA LEU A 276 -5.43 -20.49 9.53
C LEU A 276 -6.80 -20.30 10.18
N ARG A 277 -7.29 -21.36 10.84
CA ARG A 277 -8.37 -21.24 11.83
C ARG A 277 -7.75 -21.15 13.21
N ILE A 278 -7.89 -20.00 13.85
CA ILE A 278 -7.43 -19.76 15.21
C ILE A 278 -8.30 -20.48 16.24
N SER A 279 -7.76 -20.68 17.45
CA SER A 279 -8.53 -21.14 18.61
C SER A 279 -9.71 -20.22 18.90
N GLN A 280 -10.83 -20.79 19.30
CA GLN A 280 -12.04 -20.03 19.64
C GLN A 280 -11.74 -19.04 20.77
N GLY A 281 -12.15 -17.78 20.59
CA GLY A 281 -11.91 -16.70 21.55
C GLY A 281 -10.53 -16.04 21.47
N ALA A 282 -9.63 -16.50 20.61
CA ALA A 282 -8.29 -15.89 20.46
C ALA A 282 -8.31 -14.52 19.78
N VAL A 283 -9.37 -14.21 19.03
CA VAL A 283 -9.62 -12.90 18.43
C VAL A 283 -11.05 -12.51 18.76
N SER A 284 -11.25 -11.24 19.09
CA SER A 284 -12.58 -10.65 19.31
C SER A 284 -13.40 -10.75 18.04
N SER A 285 -14.63 -11.26 18.15
CA SER A 285 -15.62 -11.23 17.06
C SER A 285 -15.93 -9.80 16.64
#